data_AF-A0A0H3W9C0-F1
#
_entry.id   AF-A0A0H3W9C0-F1
#
_cell.length_a   1.000
_cell.length_b   1.000
_cell.length_c   1.000
_cell.angle_alpha   90.00
_cell.angle_beta   90.00
_cell.angle_gamma   90.00
#
_symmetry.space_group_name_H-M   'P 1'
#
loop_
_entity.id
_entity.type
_entity.pdbx_description
1 polymer ?
#
loop_
_entity_poly.entity_id
_entity_poly.type
_entity_poly.pdbx_seq_one_letter_code
_entity_poly.pdbx_strand_id
1 'polypeptide(L)'
;LERLKNEITRLTTVKALTLIAGSPLKIDLRPVLGEGVPILASFLRKNQRALKLGTLAALDILIKNYSDSLTAAMIDAVLDELPPLISESDMHVSQMAISFLTTLAKVYPSSLSKISGSILNELIGLVRSPLLQGGALSAMLEFFQALVVTGTSNLGYMDLLRMLTGPVYSQSTALTHKQSYYSIAKCVAALTRACPKEGPAVVGQFIQDVKNSRSTDSIRLLALL
;
A
#
# COMPACT_ATOMS: atom_id res chain seq x y z
N LEU A 1 27.43 8.49 8.17
CA LEU A 1 26.14 9.10 7.75
C LEU A 1 26.29 10.52 7.16
N GLU A 2 27.43 11.20 7.35
CA GLU A 2 27.67 12.55 6.79
C GLU A 2 27.40 12.71 5.29
N ARG A 3 27.77 11.71 4.46
CA ARG A 3 27.47 11.74 3.01
C ARG A 3 25.99 11.56 2.69
N LEU A 4 25.22 10.93 3.58
CA LEU A 4 23.77 10.83 3.45
C LEU A 4 23.11 12.18 3.72
N LYS A 5 23.62 12.94 4.70
CA LYS A 5 23.10 14.28 5.07
C LYS A 5 23.41 15.36 4.03
N ASN A 6 24.48 15.18 3.26
CA ASN A 6 24.90 16.15 2.25
C ASN A 6 24.03 16.06 0.97
N GLU A 7 23.46 17.19 0.54
CA GLU A 7 22.54 17.29 -0.60
C GLU A 7 23.11 16.78 -1.92
N ILE A 8 24.41 16.99 -2.18
CA ILE A 8 25.06 16.58 -3.42
C ILE A 8 25.24 15.05 -3.42
N THR A 9 25.58 14.47 -2.27
CA THR A 9 25.91 13.04 -2.17
C THR A 9 24.76 12.14 -1.71
N ARG A 10 23.63 12.71 -1.24
CA ARG A 10 22.54 11.93 -0.63
C ARG A 10 22.00 10.84 -1.55
N LEU A 11 21.68 11.14 -2.81
CA LEU A 11 21.10 10.17 -3.73
C LEU A 11 22.06 9.02 -4.04
N THR A 12 23.34 9.32 -4.27
CA THR A 12 24.37 8.29 -4.50
C THR A 12 24.55 7.43 -3.26
N THR A 13 24.51 8.04 -2.08
CA THR A 13 24.62 7.32 -0.80
C THR A 13 23.42 6.41 -0.57
N VAL A 14 22.20 6.87 -0.90
CA VAL A 14 20.98 6.05 -0.85
C VAL A 14 21.14 4.81 -1.74
N LYS A 15 21.55 4.98 -3.00
CA LYS A 15 21.76 3.86 -3.93
C LYS A 15 22.82 2.88 -3.44
N ALA A 16 23.93 3.39 -2.90
CA ALA A 16 24.97 2.56 -2.31
C ALA A 16 24.43 1.76 -1.11
N LEU A 17 23.65 2.40 -0.23
CA LEU A 17 23.03 1.74 0.91
C LEU A 17 22.06 0.63 0.46
N THR A 18 21.24 0.88 -0.57
CA THR A 18 20.36 -0.13 -1.18
C THR A 18 21.15 -1.36 -1.65
N LEU A 19 22.28 -1.14 -2.34
CA LEU A 19 23.12 -2.23 -2.84
C LEU A 19 23.77 -3.04 -1.71
N ILE A 20 24.29 -2.36 -0.69
CA ILE A 20 24.91 -3.00 0.48
C ILE A 20 23.85 -3.80 1.26
N ALA A 21 22.68 -3.20 1.49
CA ALA A 21 21.58 -3.83 2.21
C ALA A 21 21.04 -5.08 1.52
N GLY A 22 21.03 -5.08 0.18
CA GLY A 22 20.57 -6.20 -0.65
C GLY A 22 21.66 -7.23 -0.99
N SER A 23 22.89 -7.05 -0.50
CA SER A 23 24.01 -7.93 -0.82
C SER A 23 23.81 -9.34 -0.22
N PRO A 24 24.14 -10.41 -0.97
CA PRO A 24 24.09 -11.78 -0.45
C PRO A 24 25.06 -12.02 0.71
N LEU A 25 26.03 -11.12 0.91
CA LEU A 25 27.03 -11.19 1.97
C LEU A 25 26.48 -10.81 3.36
N LYS A 26 25.22 -10.36 3.46
CA LYS A 26 24.54 -10.01 4.73
C LYS A 26 25.38 -9.07 5.61
N ILE A 27 25.88 -7.99 5.00
CA ILE A 27 26.70 -6.97 5.67
C ILE A 27 25.89 -6.35 6.80
N ASP A 28 26.46 -6.27 8.01
CA ASP A 28 25.73 -5.74 9.15
C ASP A 28 25.54 -4.22 9.05
N LEU A 29 24.29 -3.79 8.78
CA LEU A 29 23.92 -2.37 8.73
C LEU A 29 23.26 -1.88 10.02
N ARG A 30 23.02 -2.75 11.01
CA ARG A 30 22.34 -2.39 12.27
C ARG A 30 22.89 -1.13 12.96
N PRO A 31 24.22 -0.89 13.02
CA PRO A 31 24.76 0.30 13.69
C PRO A 31 24.32 1.63 13.08
N VAL A 32 23.95 1.66 11.79
CA VAL A 32 23.57 2.90 11.11
C VAL A 32 22.06 3.08 10.98
N LEU A 33 21.25 2.06 11.32
CA LEU A 33 19.79 2.11 11.08
C LEU A 33 19.12 3.17 11.95
N GLY A 34 19.46 3.26 13.23
CA GLY A 34 18.79 4.14 14.20
C GLY A 34 18.76 5.60 13.75
N GLU A 35 19.85 6.11 13.20
CA GLU A 35 19.93 7.47 12.62
C GLU A 35 19.59 7.49 11.12
N GLY A 36 19.95 6.44 10.38
CA GLY A 36 19.79 6.37 8.93
C GLY A 36 18.33 6.31 8.47
N VAL A 37 17.48 5.51 9.12
CA VAL A 37 16.07 5.36 8.71
C VAL A 37 15.27 6.66 8.86
N PRO A 38 15.35 7.40 9.98
CA PRO A 38 14.71 8.72 10.07
C PRO A 38 15.22 9.73 9.03
N ILE A 39 16.52 9.72 8.70
CA ILE A 39 17.07 10.57 7.64
C ILE A 39 16.45 10.18 6.28
N LEU A 40 16.38 8.89 5.97
CA LEU A 40 15.75 8.39 4.75
C LEU A 40 14.28 8.82 4.69
N ALA A 41 13.51 8.65 5.77
CA ALA A 41 12.12 9.10 5.85
C ALA A 41 12.00 10.59 5.48
N SER A 42 12.88 11.45 6.02
CA SER A 42 12.87 12.89 5.71
C SER A 42 13.05 13.22 4.21
N PHE A 43 13.67 12.32 3.43
CA PHE A 43 13.84 12.51 1.99
C PHE A 43 12.54 12.32 1.20
N LEU A 44 11.57 11.59 1.75
CA LEU A 44 10.27 11.37 1.13
C LEU A 44 9.45 12.66 0.99
N ARG A 45 9.67 13.64 1.88
CA ARG A 45 9.08 14.99 1.79
C ARG A 45 9.71 15.86 0.70
N LYS A 46 10.92 15.54 0.23
CA LYS A 46 11.65 16.40 -0.72
C LYS A 46 11.02 16.30 -2.11
N ASN A 47 10.86 17.43 -2.79
CA ASN A 47 10.33 17.48 -4.16
C ASN A 47 11.38 17.04 -5.22
N GLN A 48 11.99 15.88 -5.03
CA GLN A 48 12.99 15.31 -5.93
C GLN A 48 12.62 13.85 -6.22
N ARG A 49 11.98 13.62 -7.38
CA ARG A 49 11.44 12.31 -7.77
C ARG A 49 12.44 11.15 -7.67
N ALA A 50 13.64 11.34 -8.22
CA ALA A 50 14.70 10.32 -8.18
C ALA A 50 15.13 9.96 -6.74
N LEU A 51 15.10 10.93 -5.83
CA LEU A 51 15.39 10.71 -4.42
C LEU A 51 14.28 9.94 -3.73
N LYS A 52 13.00 10.30 -3.96
CA LYS A 52 11.86 9.55 -3.40
C LYS A 52 11.91 8.07 -3.80
N LEU A 53 12.09 7.80 -5.10
CA LEU A 53 12.15 6.43 -5.62
C LEU A 53 13.34 5.64 -5.05
N GLY A 54 14.55 6.23 -5.04
CA GLY A 54 15.71 5.58 -4.45
C GLY A 54 15.55 5.33 -2.95
N THR A 55 14.92 6.27 -2.24
CA THR A 55 14.68 6.17 -0.79
C THR A 55 13.66 5.07 -0.48
N LEU A 56 12.53 5.00 -1.20
CA LEU A 56 11.55 3.93 -1.05
C LEU A 56 12.18 2.54 -1.32
N ALA A 57 13.00 2.43 -2.37
CA ALA A 57 13.73 1.19 -2.65
C ALA A 57 14.73 0.82 -1.54
N ALA A 58 15.46 1.79 -0.99
CA ALA A 58 16.35 1.55 0.13
C ALA A 58 15.60 1.09 1.38
N LEU A 59 14.53 1.81 1.76
CA LEU A 59 13.70 1.48 2.92
C LEU A 59 13.07 0.08 2.80
N ASP A 60 12.58 -0.28 1.62
CA ASP A 60 11.99 -1.60 1.36
C ASP A 60 13.00 -2.74 1.60
N ILE A 61 14.23 -2.62 1.09
CA ILE A 61 15.28 -3.63 1.30
C ILE A 61 15.75 -3.66 2.75
N LEU A 62 15.89 -2.50 3.41
CA LEU A 62 16.28 -2.43 4.81
C LEU A 62 15.27 -3.14 5.71
N ILE A 63 13.98 -2.94 5.47
CA ILE A 63 12.92 -3.64 6.20
C ILE A 63 12.95 -5.14 5.94
N LYS A 64 13.16 -5.57 4.69
CA LYS A 64 13.24 -7.01 4.37
C LYS A 64 14.36 -7.73 5.09
N ASN A 65 15.53 -7.10 5.18
CA ASN A 65 16.76 -7.79 5.58
C ASN A 65 17.21 -7.50 7.02
N TYR A 66 16.67 -6.45 7.66
CA TYR A 66 17.08 -6.02 9.00
C TYR A 66 15.89 -5.70 9.92
N SER A 67 14.72 -6.30 9.68
CA SER A 67 13.50 -6.05 10.48
C SER A 67 13.69 -6.28 11.98
N ASP A 68 14.60 -7.18 12.37
CA ASP A 68 14.97 -7.47 13.77
C ASP A 68 15.58 -6.28 14.52
N SER A 69 16.13 -5.31 13.80
CA SER A 69 16.81 -4.14 14.36
C SER A 69 16.04 -2.84 14.13
N LEU A 70 14.82 -2.90 13.61
CA LEU A 70 13.97 -1.73 13.40
C LEU A 70 13.05 -1.52 14.60
N THR A 71 13.02 -0.28 15.09
CA THR A 71 12.12 0.10 16.18
C THR A 71 10.80 0.63 15.63
N ALA A 72 9.74 0.57 16.44
CA ALA A 72 8.45 1.16 16.09
C ALA A 72 8.58 2.65 15.69
N ALA A 73 9.36 3.44 16.43
CA ALA A 73 9.58 4.85 16.14
C ALA A 73 10.22 5.09 14.75
N MET A 74 11.11 4.20 14.31
CA MET A 74 11.72 4.30 12.97
C MET A 74 10.71 4.00 11.86
N ILE A 75 9.86 3.00 12.05
CA ILE A 75 8.80 2.67 11.10
C ILE A 75 7.77 3.79 11.04
N ASP A 76 7.37 4.31 12.20
CA ASP A 76 6.42 5.41 12.32
C ASP A 76 6.89 6.65 11.57
N ALA A 77 8.17 7.01 11.73
CA ALA A 77 8.77 8.12 11.00
C ALA A 77 8.67 7.97 9.47
N VAL A 78 8.67 6.73 8.95
CA VAL A 78 8.46 6.48 7.51
C VAL A 78 6.98 6.55 7.17
N LEU A 79 6.11 5.92 7.95
CA LEU A 79 4.67 5.86 7.71
C LEU A 79 4.03 7.26 7.66
N ASP A 80 4.50 8.19 8.51
CA ASP A 80 4.03 9.57 8.54
C ASP A 80 4.26 10.32 7.20
N GLU A 81 5.19 9.83 6.36
CA GLU A 81 5.54 10.44 5.08
C GLU A 81 4.83 9.85 3.86
N LEU A 82 4.18 8.70 4.02
CA LEU A 82 3.61 7.96 2.90
C LEU A 82 2.30 8.54 2.33
N PRO A 83 1.37 9.13 3.11
CA PRO A 83 0.12 9.63 2.56
C PRO A 83 0.26 10.52 1.31
N PRO A 84 1.11 11.57 1.29
CA PRO A 84 1.26 12.41 0.10
C PRO A 84 1.96 11.71 -1.08
N LEU A 85 2.53 10.52 -0.89
CA LEU A 85 3.14 9.72 -1.95
C LEU A 85 2.14 8.79 -2.65
N ILE A 86 0.99 8.52 -2.01
CA ILE A 86 -0.07 7.65 -2.52
C ILE A 86 -1.07 8.57 -3.25
N SER A 87 -0.75 8.90 -4.50
CA SER A 87 -1.52 9.87 -5.30
C SER A 87 -1.39 9.60 -6.79
N GLU A 88 -2.49 9.78 -7.52
CA GLU A 88 -2.56 9.68 -8.99
C GLU A 88 -1.62 10.63 -9.75
N SER A 89 -1.02 11.61 -9.06
CA SER A 89 -0.03 12.54 -9.64
C SER A 89 1.30 11.87 -10.04
N ASP A 90 1.74 10.82 -9.32
CA ASP A 90 2.91 10.02 -9.70
C ASP A 90 2.67 8.54 -9.37
N MET A 91 2.21 7.80 -10.38
CA MET A 91 1.87 6.38 -10.23
C MET A 91 3.05 5.47 -9.95
N HIS A 92 4.26 5.84 -10.37
CA HIS A 92 5.42 5.03 -10.06
C HIS A 92 5.83 5.21 -8.60
N VAL A 93 5.81 6.43 -8.07
CA VAL A 93 6.06 6.68 -6.64
C VAL A 93 5.00 6.00 -5.76
N SER A 94 3.72 6.12 -6.13
CA SER A 94 2.63 5.43 -5.42
C SER A 94 2.83 3.92 -5.41
N GLN A 95 3.15 3.32 -6.56
CA GLN A 95 3.45 1.89 -6.66
C GLN A 95 4.55 1.49 -5.69
N MET A 96 5.67 2.23 -5.66
CA MET A 96 6.79 1.93 -4.77
C MET A 96 6.43 2.07 -3.29
N ALA A 97 5.60 3.06 -2.93
CA ALA A 97 5.10 3.22 -1.57
C ALA A 97 4.17 2.06 -1.17
N ILE A 98 3.30 1.61 -2.08
CA ILE A 98 2.42 0.45 -1.85
C ILE A 98 3.23 -0.85 -1.71
N SER A 99 4.27 -1.04 -2.53
CA SER A 99 5.17 -2.19 -2.41
C SER A 99 5.89 -2.19 -1.06
N PHE A 100 6.34 -1.03 -0.57
CA PHE A 100 6.90 -0.88 0.77
C PHE A 100 5.90 -1.27 1.86
N LEU A 101 4.65 -0.80 1.78
CA LEU A 101 3.59 -1.19 2.73
C LEU A 101 3.32 -2.70 2.70
N THR A 102 3.36 -3.31 1.51
CA THR A 102 3.20 -4.76 1.35
C THR A 102 4.31 -5.53 2.05
N THR A 103 5.55 -5.07 1.91
CA THR A 103 6.70 -5.61 2.63
C THR A 103 6.52 -5.47 4.13
N LEU A 104 6.15 -4.29 4.61
CA LEU A 104 5.92 -4.02 6.02
C LEU A 104 4.84 -4.94 6.60
N ALA A 105 3.74 -5.17 5.88
CA ALA A 105 2.69 -6.10 6.31
C ALA A 105 3.17 -7.55 6.41
N LYS A 106 4.13 -7.97 5.58
CA LYS A 106 4.67 -9.33 5.59
C LYS A 106 5.71 -9.56 6.69
N VAL A 107 6.54 -8.56 6.99
CA VAL A 107 7.72 -8.77 7.88
C VAL A 107 7.62 -8.04 9.22
N TYR A 108 6.73 -7.07 9.35
CA TYR A 108 6.52 -6.31 10.60
C TYR A 108 5.03 -6.00 10.83
N PRO A 109 4.14 -6.99 11.00
CA PRO A 109 2.68 -6.77 11.09
C PRO A 109 2.24 -5.88 12.26
N SER A 110 3.06 -5.76 13.31
CA SER A 110 2.74 -4.96 14.50
C SER A 110 2.62 -3.46 14.22
N SER A 111 3.19 -2.93 13.12
CA SER A 111 3.04 -1.52 12.74
C SER A 111 1.74 -1.19 12.00
N LEU A 112 0.96 -2.21 11.61
CA LEU A 112 -0.20 -2.04 10.74
C LEU A 112 -1.37 -1.31 11.40
N SER A 113 -1.38 -1.23 12.73
CA SER A 113 -2.36 -0.43 13.48
C SER A 113 -2.34 1.05 13.11
N LYS A 114 -1.21 1.59 12.59
CA LYS A 114 -1.14 2.96 12.07
C LYS A 114 -1.59 3.11 10.61
N ILE A 115 -1.67 2.02 9.85
CA ILE A 115 -2.13 2.08 8.46
C ILE A 115 -3.62 2.39 8.37
N SER A 116 -4.42 2.03 9.39
CA SER A 116 -5.87 2.24 9.42
C SER A 116 -6.32 3.71 9.38
N GLY A 117 -5.39 4.67 9.40
CA GLY A 117 -5.66 6.11 9.29
C GLY A 117 -5.56 6.65 7.87
N SER A 118 -4.80 7.73 7.71
CA SER A 118 -4.65 8.47 6.44
C SER A 118 -4.17 7.59 5.28
N ILE A 119 -3.23 6.68 5.54
CA ILE A 119 -2.67 5.79 4.52
C ILE A 119 -3.77 4.96 3.85
N LEU A 120 -4.62 4.28 4.64
CA LEU A 120 -5.70 3.48 4.08
C LEU A 120 -6.71 4.34 3.31
N ASN A 121 -7.03 5.53 3.80
CA ASN A 121 -7.92 6.45 3.08
C ASN A 121 -7.36 6.85 1.72
N GLU A 122 -6.05 7.16 1.62
CA GLU A 122 -5.40 7.46 0.35
C GLU A 122 -5.38 6.25 -0.59
N LEU A 123 -5.16 5.04 -0.07
CA LEU A 123 -5.21 3.81 -0.88
C LEU A 123 -6.62 3.57 -1.45
N ILE A 124 -7.66 3.70 -0.63
CA ILE A 124 -9.07 3.56 -1.07
C ILE A 124 -9.46 4.70 -2.02
N GLY A 125 -8.91 5.90 -1.83
CA GLY A 125 -8.97 6.99 -2.80
C GLY A 125 -8.38 6.58 -4.15
N LEU A 126 -7.15 6.07 -4.12
CA LEU A 126 -6.41 5.70 -5.32
C LEU A 126 -7.03 4.51 -6.08
N VAL A 127 -7.68 3.55 -5.39
CA VAL A 127 -8.46 2.47 -6.03
C VAL A 127 -9.54 3.02 -6.98
N ARG A 128 -10.08 4.20 -6.68
CA ARG A 128 -11.10 4.86 -7.50
C ARG A 128 -10.52 5.74 -8.61
N SER A 129 -9.20 5.86 -8.70
CA SER A 129 -8.57 6.63 -9.76
C SER A 129 -8.74 5.93 -11.12
N PRO A 130 -9.14 6.67 -12.18
CA PRO A 130 -9.14 6.14 -13.53
C PRO A 130 -7.72 5.86 -14.06
N LEU A 131 -6.68 6.37 -13.39
CA LEU A 131 -5.28 6.16 -13.77
C LEU A 131 -4.66 4.91 -13.11
N LEU A 132 -5.38 4.24 -12.19
CA LEU A 132 -4.87 3.04 -11.53
C LEU A 132 -4.92 1.84 -12.49
N GLN A 133 -3.74 1.46 -12.99
CA GLN A 133 -3.54 0.33 -13.89
C GLN A 133 -2.10 -0.22 -13.80
N GLY A 134 -1.84 -1.33 -14.49
CA GLY A 134 -0.50 -1.90 -14.64
C GLY A 134 0.18 -2.23 -13.30
N GLY A 135 1.42 -1.75 -13.15
CA GLY A 135 2.25 -2.02 -11.97
C GLY A 135 1.67 -1.49 -10.66
N ALA A 136 1.08 -0.28 -10.66
CA ALA A 136 0.47 0.31 -9.47
C ALA A 136 -0.76 -0.49 -9.01
N LEU A 137 -1.62 -0.92 -9.94
CA LEU A 137 -2.75 -1.79 -9.62
C LEU A 137 -2.26 -3.13 -9.08
N SER A 138 -1.26 -3.74 -9.71
CA SER A 138 -0.69 -5.02 -9.26
C SER A 138 -0.16 -4.93 -7.82
N ALA A 139 0.58 -3.85 -7.50
CA ALA A 139 1.04 -3.58 -6.15
C ALA A 139 -0.12 -3.39 -5.17
N MET A 140 -1.19 -2.70 -5.56
CA MET A 140 -2.40 -2.54 -4.75
C MET A 140 -3.06 -3.89 -4.41
N LEU A 141 -3.16 -4.79 -5.39
CA LEU A 141 -3.75 -6.12 -5.18
C LEU A 141 -2.89 -6.99 -4.25
N GLU A 142 -1.57 -6.94 -4.39
CA GLU A 142 -0.64 -7.63 -3.50
C GLU A 142 -0.68 -7.08 -2.08
N PHE A 143 -0.82 -5.76 -1.93
CA PHE A 143 -0.96 -5.11 -0.64
C PHE A 143 -2.21 -5.60 0.10
N PHE A 144 -3.39 -5.55 -0.52
CA PHE A 144 -4.63 -6.01 0.13
C PHE A 144 -4.58 -7.49 0.52
N GLN A 145 -3.98 -8.34 -0.33
CA GLN A 145 -3.75 -9.76 -0.01
C GLN A 145 -2.86 -9.92 1.23
N ALA A 146 -1.77 -9.16 1.32
CA ALA A 146 -0.88 -9.21 2.47
C ALA A 146 -1.54 -8.65 3.74
N LEU A 147 -2.28 -7.54 3.60
CA LEU A 147 -2.91 -6.85 4.72
C LEU A 147 -3.95 -7.71 5.42
N VAL A 148 -4.88 -8.32 4.67
CA VAL A 148 -6.00 -9.07 5.27
C VAL A 148 -5.54 -10.30 6.04
N VAL A 149 -4.43 -10.93 5.63
CA VAL A 149 -3.85 -12.11 6.29
C VAL A 149 -3.23 -11.74 7.64
N THR A 150 -2.92 -10.46 7.89
CA THR A 150 -2.33 -10.03 9.17
C THR A 150 -3.31 -10.11 10.34
N GLY A 151 -4.61 -10.17 10.08
CA GLY A 151 -5.64 -10.24 11.13
C GLY A 151 -5.69 -8.99 12.02
N THR A 152 -5.21 -7.84 11.52
CA THR A 152 -5.21 -6.58 12.28
C THR A 152 -6.64 -6.10 12.55
N SER A 153 -6.94 -5.72 13.79
CA SER A 153 -8.25 -5.19 14.20
C SER A 153 -8.69 -4.03 13.30
N ASN A 154 -9.96 -4.00 12.90
CA ASN A 154 -10.56 -3.03 11.96
C ASN A 154 -10.01 -3.05 10.53
N LEU A 155 -9.12 -3.98 10.20
CA LEU A 155 -8.58 -4.24 8.86
C LEU A 155 -8.87 -5.68 8.43
N GLY A 156 -9.94 -6.28 8.98
CA GLY A 156 -10.39 -7.60 8.61
C GLY A 156 -11.03 -7.63 7.22
N TYR A 157 -11.34 -8.83 6.75
CA TYR A 157 -11.92 -9.03 5.42
C TYR A 157 -13.17 -8.17 5.19
N MET A 158 -14.15 -8.25 6.10
CA MET A 158 -15.42 -7.53 5.97
C MET A 158 -15.25 -6.01 6.07
N ASP A 159 -14.28 -5.53 6.84
CA ASP A 159 -13.98 -4.10 6.95
C ASP A 159 -13.40 -3.57 5.64
N LEU A 160 -12.39 -4.26 5.10
CA LEU A 160 -11.75 -3.91 3.83
C LEU A 160 -12.73 -4.02 2.65
N LEU A 161 -13.55 -5.07 2.63
CA LEU A 161 -14.62 -5.24 1.63
C LEU A 161 -15.56 -4.04 1.66
N ARG A 162 -16.06 -3.66 2.85
CA ARG A 162 -16.96 -2.51 3.01
C ARG A 162 -16.29 -1.19 2.62
N MET A 163 -15.01 -1.01 2.91
CA MET A 163 -14.28 0.20 2.51
C MET A 163 -14.13 0.30 0.99
N LEU A 164 -13.85 -0.81 0.30
CA LEU A 164 -13.70 -0.85 -1.15
C LEU A 164 -15.04 -0.66 -1.87
N THR A 165 -16.08 -1.36 -1.42
CA THR A 165 -17.38 -1.36 -2.10
C THR A 165 -18.31 -0.25 -1.60
N GLY A 166 -18.08 0.29 -0.41
CA GLY A 166 -18.90 1.31 0.24
C GLY A 166 -19.29 2.47 -0.69
N PRO A 167 -18.36 3.08 -1.45
CA PRO A 167 -18.69 4.12 -2.42
C PRO A 167 -19.69 3.70 -3.52
N VAL A 168 -19.77 2.42 -3.86
CA VAL A 168 -20.74 1.91 -4.85
C VAL A 168 -22.11 1.71 -4.22
N TYR A 169 -22.16 1.25 -2.96
CA TYR A 169 -23.42 1.01 -2.24
C TYR A 169 -24.02 2.27 -1.61
N SER A 170 -23.21 3.30 -1.32
CA SER A 170 -23.68 4.54 -0.68
C SER A 170 -24.14 5.62 -1.65
N GLN A 171 -23.74 5.54 -2.92
CA GLN A 171 -24.06 6.58 -3.88
C GLN A 171 -25.39 6.30 -4.59
N SER A 172 -26.26 7.31 -4.62
CA SER A 172 -27.42 7.37 -5.51
C SER A 172 -27.03 7.53 -6.98
N THR A 173 -25.78 7.93 -7.24
CA THR A 173 -25.22 8.22 -8.57
C THR A 173 -24.02 7.32 -8.87
N ALA A 174 -23.88 6.86 -10.10
CA ALA A 174 -22.77 6.01 -10.50
C ALA A 174 -21.40 6.67 -10.26
N LEU A 175 -20.38 5.86 -9.89
CA LEU A 175 -18.98 6.28 -9.97
C LEU A 175 -18.69 6.80 -11.38
N THR A 176 -17.97 7.91 -11.44
CA THR A 176 -17.75 8.71 -12.66
C THR A 176 -17.02 7.94 -13.76
N HIS A 177 -16.14 7.00 -13.38
CA HIS A 177 -15.28 6.27 -14.33
C HIS A 177 -15.46 4.76 -14.22
N LYS A 178 -15.69 4.09 -15.36
CA LYS A 178 -15.80 2.63 -15.48
C LYS A 178 -14.59 1.89 -14.89
N GLN A 179 -13.40 2.43 -15.08
CA GLN A 179 -12.15 1.86 -14.56
C GLN A 179 -12.18 1.66 -13.04
N SER A 180 -12.83 2.55 -12.30
CA SER A 180 -12.97 2.46 -10.83
C SER A 180 -13.66 1.16 -10.42
N TYR A 181 -14.70 0.74 -11.14
CA TYR A 181 -15.40 -0.52 -10.86
C TYR A 181 -14.48 -1.72 -11.09
N TYR A 182 -13.70 -1.74 -12.18
CA TYR A 182 -12.73 -2.81 -12.44
C TYR A 182 -11.64 -2.87 -11.37
N SER A 183 -11.13 -1.71 -10.93
CA SER A 183 -10.14 -1.65 -9.86
C SER A 183 -10.70 -2.16 -8.53
N ILE A 184 -11.92 -1.74 -8.16
CA ILE A 184 -12.61 -2.22 -6.95
C ILE A 184 -12.84 -3.73 -7.04
N ALA A 185 -13.42 -4.23 -8.13
CA ALA A 185 -13.70 -5.65 -8.33
C ALA A 185 -12.43 -6.49 -8.23
N LYS A 186 -11.32 -6.05 -8.85
CA LYS A 186 -10.02 -6.73 -8.74
C LYS A 186 -9.50 -6.73 -7.30
N CYS A 187 -9.64 -5.63 -6.54
CA CYS A 187 -9.25 -5.58 -5.13
C CYS A 187 -10.11 -6.52 -4.27
N VAL A 188 -11.42 -6.57 -4.51
CA VAL A 188 -12.33 -7.51 -3.84
C VAL A 188 -11.94 -8.96 -4.15
N ALA A 189 -11.69 -9.28 -5.42
CA ALA A 189 -11.23 -10.60 -5.82
C ALA A 189 -9.89 -10.98 -5.17
N ALA A 190 -8.95 -10.04 -5.09
CA ALA A 190 -7.67 -10.23 -4.40
C ALA A 190 -7.86 -10.52 -2.91
N LEU A 191 -8.71 -9.77 -2.20
CA LEU A 191 -9.07 -10.05 -0.81
C LEU A 191 -9.71 -11.43 -0.64
N THR A 192 -10.69 -11.77 -1.49
CA THR A 192 -11.42 -13.04 -1.42
C THR A 192 -10.49 -14.22 -1.69
N ARG A 193 -9.53 -14.07 -2.59
CA ARG A 193 -8.50 -15.08 -2.84
C ARG A 193 -7.61 -15.32 -1.62
N ALA A 194 -7.29 -14.26 -0.87
CA ALA A 194 -6.52 -14.38 0.38
C ALA A 194 -7.35 -14.96 1.54
N CYS A 195 -8.68 -14.83 1.50
CA CYS A 195 -9.61 -15.37 2.50
C CYS A 195 -10.68 -16.29 1.86
N PRO A 196 -10.32 -17.50 1.38
CA PRO A 196 -11.24 -18.35 0.61
C PRO A 196 -12.55 -18.72 1.32
N LYS A 197 -12.53 -18.73 2.66
CA LYS A 197 -13.70 -19.02 3.50
C LYS A 197 -14.83 -17.99 3.35
N GLU A 198 -14.48 -16.75 3.00
CA GLU A 198 -15.42 -15.65 2.85
C GLU A 198 -16.06 -15.60 1.45
N GLY A 199 -15.45 -16.29 0.47
CA GLY A 199 -15.89 -16.28 -0.93
C GLY A 199 -17.36 -16.64 -1.14
N PRO A 200 -17.88 -17.73 -0.57
CA PRO A 200 -19.29 -18.10 -0.72
C PRO A 200 -20.25 -17.01 -0.24
N ALA A 201 -19.94 -16.31 0.85
CA ALA A 201 -20.78 -15.25 1.39
C ALA A 201 -20.83 -14.04 0.44
N VAL A 202 -19.68 -13.63 -0.10
CA VAL A 202 -19.59 -12.49 -1.03
C VAL A 202 -20.25 -12.79 -2.37
N VAL A 203 -20.04 -14.00 -2.93
CA VAL A 203 -20.75 -14.43 -4.14
C VAL A 203 -22.26 -14.46 -3.89
N GLY A 204 -22.69 -14.97 -2.73
CA GLY A 204 -24.09 -14.94 -2.31
C GLY A 204 -24.67 -13.52 -2.29
N GLN A 205 -23.94 -12.56 -1.72
CA GLN A 205 -24.35 -11.16 -1.70
C GLN A 205 -24.48 -10.57 -3.11
N PHE A 206 -23.49 -10.78 -3.98
CA PHE A 206 -23.53 -10.29 -5.36
C PHE A 206 -24.68 -10.89 -6.18
N ILE A 207 -25.02 -12.17 -5.97
CA ILE A 207 -26.20 -12.78 -6.58
C ILE A 207 -27.49 -12.08 -6.11
N GLN A 208 -27.60 -11.77 -4.81
CA GLN A 208 -28.75 -11.04 -4.28
C GLN A 208 -28.84 -9.62 -4.83
N ASP A 209 -27.70 -8.95 -4.96
CA ASP A 209 -27.61 -7.60 -5.52
C ASP A 209 -28.07 -7.56 -6.98
N VAL A 210 -27.74 -8.57 -7.79
CA VAL A 210 -28.21 -8.70 -9.18
C VAL A 210 -29.72 -8.99 -9.23
N LYS A 211 -30.22 -9.87 -8.35
CA LYS A 211 -31.64 -10.26 -8.32
C LYS A 211 -32.56 -9.17 -7.77
N ASN A 212 -32.05 -8.29 -6.93
CA ASN A 212 -32.85 -7.24 -6.31
C ASN A 212 -33.22 -6.15 -7.34
N SER A 213 -34.53 -5.98 -7.55
CA SER A 213 -35.06 -4.98 -8.48
C SER A 213 -34.75 -3.54 -8.07
N ARG A 214 -34.48 -3.31 -6.77
CA ARG A 214 -34.12 -2.00 -6.21
C ARG A 214 -32.64 -1.68 -6.28
N SER A 215 -31.78 -2.63 -6.65
CA SER A 215 -30.34 -2.36 -6.83
C SER A 215 -30.12 -1.38 -7.97
N THR A 216 -29.16 -0.47 -7.77
CA THR A 216 -28.72 0.45 -8.82
C THR A 216 -27.89 -0.28 -9.87
N ASP A 217 -27.78 0.29 -11.06
CA ASP A 217 -26.94 -0.27 -12.13
C ASP A 217 -25.46 -0.34 -11.74
N SER A 218 -24.99 0.56 -10.88
CA SER A 218 -23.64 0.55 -10.33
C SER A 218 -23.37 -0.66 -9.44
N ILE A 219 -24.33 -1.00 -8.58
CA ILE A 219 -24.24 -2.20 -7.73
C ILE A 219 -24.26 -3.45 -8.60
N ARG A 220 -25.16 -3.53 -9.59
CA ARG A 220 -25.22 -4.65 -10.53
C ARG A 220 -23.95 -4.78 -11.35
N LEU A 221 -23.39 -3.67 -11.83
CA LEU A 221 -22.14 -3.66 -12.58
C LEU A 221 -21.00 -4.21 -11.74
N LEU A 222 -20.84 -3.74 -10.49
CA LEU A 222 -19.81 -4.27 -9.60
C LEU A 222 -19.98 -5.77 -9.34
N ALA A 223 -21.21 -6.23 -9.08
CA ALA A 223 -21.51 -7.62 -8.80
C ALA A 223 -21.23 -8.58 -9.97
N LEU A 224 -21.14 -8.06 -11.20
CA LEU A 224 -20.91 -8.83 -12.43
C LEU A 224 -19.44 -8.80 -12.92
N LEU A 225 -18.57 -8.00 -12.29
CA LEU A 225 -17.13 -7.88 -12.61
C LEU A 225 -16.28 -8.83 -11.78
#